data_AF-A0A5M3XXB2-F1
#
_entry.id   AF-A0A5M3XXB2-F1
#
_cell.length_a   1.000
_cell.length_b   1.000
_cell.length_c   1.000
_cell.angle_alpha   90.00
_cell.angle_beta   90.00
_cell.angle_gamma   90.00
#
_symmetry.space_group_name_H-M   'P 1'
#
loop_
_entity.id
_entity.type
_entity.pdbx_description
1 polymer ?
#
loop_
_entity_poly.entity_id
_entity_poly.type
_entity_poly.pdbx_seq_one_letter_code
_entity_poly.pdbx_strand_id
1 'polypeptide(L)' 'MLILNEQHLRRALTRYLQHYNTARPHRGIGQLSPSQAESGPPTPIDLATHRVHRRAIHGGLVSEYQIAS' A
#
# COMPACT_ATOMS: atom_id res chain seq x y z
N MET A 1 -11.01 8.28 -9.85
CA MET A 1 -10.42 7.87 -11.15
C MET A 1 -11.55 7.40 -12.06
N LEU A 2 -11.63 7.90 -13.29
CA LEU A 2 -12.63 7.49 -14.28
C LEU A 2 -11.97 6.58 -15.31
N ILE A 3 -12.59 5.44 -15.63
CA ILE A 3 -12.09 4.49 -16.62
C ILE A 3 -12.74 4.84 -17.96
N LEU A 4 -11.91 5.21 -18.93
CA LEU A 4 -12.38 5.85 -20.17
C LEU A 4 -12.42 4.87 -21.36
N ASN A 5 -11.67 3.77 -21.29
CA ASN A 5 -11.63 2.69 -22.28
C ASN A 5 -10.89 1.46 -21.71
N GLU A 6 -10.81 0.39 -22.49
CA GLU A 6 -10.16 -0.87 -22.09
C GLU A 6 -8.66 -0.71 -21.82
N GLN A 7 -7.94 0.07 -22.63
CA GLN A 7 -6.51 0.30 -22.41
C GLN A 7 -6.26 1.05 -21.08
N HIS A 8 -7.13 2.00 -20.76
CA HIS A 8 -7.11 2.70 -19.48
C HIS A 8 -7.41 1.72 -18.33
N LEU A 9 -8.42 0.86 -18.47
CA LEU A 9 -8.74 -0.18 -17.50
C LEU A 9 -7.54 -1.11 -17.25
N ARG A 10 -6.92 -1.63 -18.31
CA ARG A 10 -5.74 -2.51 -18.20
C ARG A 10 -4.60 -1.84 -17.43
N ARG A 11 -4.28 -0.58 -17.74
CA ARG A 11 -3.23 0.17 -17.03
C ARG A 11 -3.59 0.41 -15.55
N ALA A 12 -4.86 0.71 -15.26
CA ALA A 12 -5.36 0.86 -13.90
C ALA A 12 -5.19 -0.44 -13.10
N LEU A 13 -5.63 -1.55 -13.68
CA LEU A 13 -5.57 -2.87 -13.06
C LEU A 13 -4.14 -3.35 -12.88
N THR A 14 -3.25 -3.17 -13.86
CA THR A 14 -1.83 -3.54 -13.69
C THR A 14 -1.20 -2.80 -12.52
N ARG A 15 -1.42 -1.47 -12.42
CA ARG A 15 -0.94 -0.68 -11.28
C ARG A 15 -1.57 -1.12 -9.97
N TYR A 16 -2.87 -1.44 -9.99
CA TYR A 16 -3.59 -1.90 -8.80
C TYR A 16 -3.06 -3.23 -8.33
N LEU A 17 -2.92 -4.21 -9.22
CA LEU A 17 -2.39 -5.53 -8.90
C LEU A 17 -0.94 -5.47 -8.44
N GLN A 18 -0.10 -4.63 -9.07
CA GLN A 18 1.27 -4.43 -8.62
C GLN A 18 1.28 -3.91 -7.18
N HIS A 19 0.60 -2.79 -6.91
CA HIS A 19 0.52 -2.23 -5.56
C HIS A 19 -0.08 -3.22 -4.57
N TYR A 20 -1.21 -3.85 -4.92
CA TYR A 20 -1.88 -4.81 -4.07
C TYR A 20 -0.95 -5.97 -3.74
N ASN A 21 -0.23 -6.54 -4.71
CA ASN A 21 0.68 -7.65 -4.49
C ASN A 21 1.95 -7.27 -3.72
N THR A 22 2.49 -6.07 -3.91
CA THR A 22 3.74 -5.65 -3.27
C THR A 22 3.53 -5.02 -1.89
N ALA A 23 2.41 -4.32 -1.70
CA ALA A 23 2.06 -3.63 -0.46
C ALA A 23 1.08 -4.41 0.42
N ARG A 24 0.63 -5.60 -0.03
CA ARG A 24 -0.48 -6.43 0.53
C ARG A 24 -0.87 -6.04 1.96
N PRO A 25 -1.84 -5.12 2.12
CA PRO A 25 -2.38 -4.74 3.42
C PRO A 25 -3.35 -5.79 3.98
N HIS A 26 -3.22 -7.06 3.55
CA HIS A 26 -3.94 -8.16 4.15
C HIS A 26 -3.33 -8.43 5.51
N ARG A 27 -3.83 -7.70 6.50
CA ARG A 27 -3.76 -8.14 7.88
C ARG A 27 -4.66 -9.37 8.02
N GLY A 28 -4.17 -10.52 7.55
CA GLY A 28 -4.75 -11.83 7.87
C GLY A 28 -4.62 -12.11 9.36
N ILE A 29 -4.96 -13.32 9.80
CA ILE A 29 -4.73 -13.75 11.20
C ILE A 29 -3.24 -13.52 11.52
N GLY A 30 -2.94 -12.65 12.49
CA GLY A 30 -1.57 -12.23 12.85
C GLY A 30 -1.10 -10.89 12.27
N GLN A 31 -1.89 -10.24 11.41
CA GLN A 31 -1.61 -8.92 10.82
C GLN A 31 -0.33 -8.80 9.97
N LEU A 32 0.20 -9.91 9.45
CA LEU A 32 1.42 -9.94 8.64
C LEU A 32 1.11 -9.96 7.15
N SER A 33 1.76 -9.11 6.35
CA SER A 33 1.84 -9.28 4.91
C SER A 33 2.72 -10.49 4.54
N PRO A 34 2.67 -11.02 3.31
CA PRO A 34 3.55 -12.11 2.90
C PRO A 34 5.05 -11.79 3.00
N SER A 35 5.47 -10.55 2.74
CA SER A 35 6.85 -10.11 2.97
C SER A 35 7.23 -10.04 4.46
N GLN A 36 6.23 -9.89 5.34
CA GLN A 36 6.35 -9.92 6.79
C GLN A 36 6.19 -11.32 7.38
N ALA A 37 5.76 -12.33 6.60
CA ALA A 37 5.66 -13.69 7.09
C ALA A 37 7.05 -14.27 7.43
N GLU A 38 8.09 -13.88 6.68
CA GLU A 38 9.48 -14.27 6.93
C GLU A 38 10.19 -13.35 7.93
N SER A 39 9.86 -12.05 7.94
CA SER A 39 10.54 -11.03 8.76
C SER A 39 9.83 -10.71 10.08
N GLY A 40 8.62 -11.21 10.30
CA GLY A 40 7.81 -10.94 11.48
C GLY A 40 7.07 -9.58 11.43
N PRO A 41 6.28 -9.27 12.47
CA PRO A 41 5.55 -8.00 12.54
C PRO A 41 6.52 -6.82 12.62
N PRO A 42 6.20 -5.68 11.99
CA PRO A 42 7.00 -4.47 12.13
C PRO A 42 6.96 -3.99 13.58
N THR A 43 8.07 -3.43 14.06
CA THR A 43 8.11 -2.78 15.36
C THR A 43 7.09 -1.64 15.40
N PRO A 44 6.26 -1.53 16.46
CA PRO A 44 5.36 -0.40 16.63
C PRO A 44 6.16 0.92 16.60
N ILE A 45 5.69 1.88 15.81
CA ILE A 45 6.32 3.19 15.66
C ILE A 45 5.59 4.16 16.60
N ASP A 46 6.35 4.90 17.40
CA ASP A 46 5.80 6.00 18.18
C ASP A 46 5.56 7.22 17.28
N LEU A 47 4.29 7.58 17.12
CA LEU A 47 3.85 8.71 16.30
C LEU A 47 4.09 10.07 16.98
N ALA A 48 4.44 10.10 18.28
CA ALA A 48 4.85 11.33 18.95
C ALA A 48 6.25 11.79 18.50
N THR A 49 7.10 10.85 18.10
CA THR A 49 8.49 11.09 17.69
C THR A 49 8.72 10.98 16.18
N HIS A 50 7.81 10.34 15.45
CA HIS A 50 7.93 10.11 14.01
C HIS A 50 6.82 10.80 13.22
N ARG A 51 7.19 11.49 12.14
CA ARG A 51 6.22 12.05 11.18
C ARG A 51 5.88 10.99 10.13
N VAL A 52 4.63 11.01 9.65
CA VAL A 52 4.17 10.10 8.59
C VAL A 52 3.89 10.91 7.33
N HIS A 53 4.49 10.49 6.22
CA HIS A 53 4.15 11.01 4.90
C HIS A 53 3.08 10.16 4.25
N ARG A 54 2.05 10.83 3.75
CA ARG A 54 1.00 10.22 2.93
C ARG A 54 1.30 10.47 1.46
N ARG A 55 1.35 9.39 0.67
CA ARG A 55 1.47 9.44 -0.79
C ARG A 55 0.18 8.94 -1.44
N ALA A 56 -0.46 9.80 -2.22
CA ALA A 56 -1.63 9.42 -2.99
C ALA A 56 -1.22 8.68 -4.27
N ILE A 57 -1.83 7.53 -4.53
CA ILE A 57 -1.59 6.69 -5.72
C ILE A 57 -2.93 6.38 -6.41
N HIS A 58 -2.88 5.76 -7.60
CA HIS A 58 -4.07 5.41 -8.41
C HIS A 58 -5.00 6.59 -8.68
N GLY A 59 -4.42 7.75 -8.97
CA GLY A 59 -5.19 8.99 -9.19
C GLY A 59 -5.92 9.46 -7.93
N GLY A 60 -5.33 9.21 -6.75
CA GLY A 60 -5.86 9.65 -5.45
C GLY A 60 -6.76 8.65 -4.75
N LEU A 61 -7.10 7.52 -5.40
CA LEU A 61 -8.01 6.52 -4.84
C LEU A 61 -7.41 5.72 -3.69
N VAL A 62 -6.09 5.52 -3.72
CA VAL A 62 -5.39 4.75 -2.70
C VAL A 62 -4.29 5.62 -2.10
N SER A 63 -4.02 5.46 -0.81
CA SER A 63 -3.00 6.20 -0.10
C SER A 63 -2.00 5.23 0.50
N GLU A 64 -0.72 5.48 0.26
CA GLU A 64 0.39 4.83 0.97
C GLU A 64 0.87 5.74 2.09
N TYR A 65 1.32 5.13 3.19
CA TYR A 65 1.85 5.83 4.35
C TYR A 65 3.26 5.33 4.62
N GLN A 66 4.19 6.25 4.83
CA GLN A 66 5.60 5.95 5.10
C GLN A 66 6.10 6.84 6.22
N ILE A 67 7.04 6.35 7.02
CA ILE A 67 7.73 7.18 8.02
C ILE A 67 8.56 8.22 7.27
N ALA A 68 8.46 9.48 7.70
CA ALA A 68 9.38 10.52 7.31
C ALA A 68 10.74 10.25 7.96
N SER A 69 11.76 10.06 7.12
CA SER A 69 13.17 10.03 7.52
C SER A 69 13.60 11.35 8.14
#